data_AF-A0A7R9FMT0-F1
#
_entry.id   AF-A0A7R9FMT0-F1
#
_cell.length_a   1.000
_cell.length_b   1.000
_cell.length_c   1.000
_cell.angle_alpha   90.00
_cell.angle_beta   90.00
_cell.angle_gamma   90.00
#
_symmetry.space_group_name_H-M   'P 1'
#
loop_
_entity.id
_entity.type
_entity.pdbx_description
1 polymer ?
#
loop_
_entity_poly.entity_id
_entity_poly.type
_entity_poly.pdbx_seq_one_letter_code
_entity_poly.pdbx_strand_id
1 'polypeptide(L)'
;MQARTTVSQVGMLYAGRFLTGMAGGAFSVSGPVYTAEVAQKEIRGLLGSFYQVLLTFGVLFTFAAGSVLSPFWLSAVCAAVPVLFAVTFVFMPETPVYFLRNDQGENARRSLRWLRGPLVDLEPELQELQLAVDEERKNQASLRDAFKTLGARKGLLVSAGLLIFQQLSGVNSATFYTTVIFKDAGSKMAPTQATIIIGAVQVVTTIVSCLVVDRLGRRILLLTSDLVMSLCMFALGTFFYLQHVGHDTSALTWLPVTSLSVFFVAYSLGYGPVPWLMMGELFLPNIKGIASSISCLLNWTLAFLVTKFFANLVAAFGTYTTFWIFAVLSAFGVLFVYFVVPETKGKPVDLIFREMNGDLVASPDFPLKNRDTGLSVQGMRGASAVYM
;
A
#
# COMPACT_ATOMS: atom_id res chain seq x y z
N MET A 1 20.97 -40.85 -5.63
CA MET A 1 21.70 -39.59 -5.84
C MET A 1 20.80 -38.47 -6.37
N GLN A 2 19.91 -38.72 -7.33
CA GLN A 2 18.92 -37.74 -7.83
C GLN A 2 18.00 -37.14 -6.74
N ALA A 3 17.55 -37.92 -5.76
CA ALA A 3 16.71 -37.39 -4.66
C ALA A 3 17.44 -36.39 -3.75
N ARG A 4 18.75 -36.53 -3.53
CA ARG A 4 19.54 -35.56 -2.73
C ARG A 4 19.73 -34.24 -3.48
N THR A 5 19.91 -34.28 -4.79
CA THR A 5 19.98 -33.07 -5.64
C THR A 5 18.64 -32.33 -5.74
N THR A 6 17.50 -33.04 -5.78
CA THR A 6 16.17 -32.40 -5.79
C THR A 6 15.85 -31.77 -4.43
N VAL A 7 16.20 -32.45 -3.32
CA VAL A 7 16.00 -31.91 -1.96
C VAL A 7 16.90 -30.71 -1.69
N SER A 8 18.16 -30.71 -2.17
CA SER A 8 19.04 -29.54 -2.05
C SER A 8 18.55 -28.36 -2.89
N GLN A 9 18.03 -28.61 -4.10
CA GLN A 9 17.44 -27.57 -4.94
C GLN A 9 16.17 -26.97 -4.31
N VAL A 10 15.31 -27.80 -3.72
CA VAL A 10 14.11 -27.33 -3.01
C VAL A 10 14.47 -26.56 -1.73
N GLY A 11 15.45 -27.04 -0.96
CA GLY A 11 15.96 -26.32 0.21
C GLY A 11 16.56 -24.96 -0.14
N MET A 12 17.34 -24.88 -1.22
CA MET A 12 17.86 -23.62 -1.75
C MET A 12 16.75 -22.67 -2.20
N LEU A 13 15.69 -23.18 -2.83
CA LEU A 13 14.54 -22.35 -3.22
C LEU A 13 13.81 -21.78 -2.00
N TYR A 14 13.60 -22.59 -0.95
CA TYR A 14 12.97 -22.10 0.28
C TYR A 14 13.85 -21.07 1.00
N ALA A 15 15.15 -21.33 1.14
CA ALA A 15 16.09 -20.39 1.72
C ALA A 15 16.14 -19.08 0.91
N GLY A 16 16.18 -19.18 -0.42
CA GLY A 16 16.13 -18.02 -1.32
C GLY A 16 14.86 -17.20 -1.14
N ARG A 17 13.69 -17.84 -1.13
CA ARG A 17 12.41 -17.14 -0.90
C ARG A 17 12.35 -16.48 0.47
N PHE A 18 12.85 -17.15 1.51
CA PHE A 18 12.91 -16.60 2.86
C PHE A 18 13.79 -15.35 2.92
N LEU A 19 15.00 -15.41 2.36
CA LEU A 19 15.92 -14.27 2.30
C LEU A 19 15.33 -13.10 1.48
N THR A 20 14.74 -13.38 0.31
CA THR A 20 14.08 -12.33 -0.49
C THR A 20 12.86 -11.73 0.20
N GLY A 21 12.13 -12.53 0.99
CA GLY A 21 10.98 -12.06 1.77
C GLY A 21 11.43 -11.15 2.93
N MET A 22 12.49 -11.52 3.64
CA MET A 22 13.09 -10.67 4.67
C MET A 22 13.60 -9.35 4.08
N ALA A 23 14.33 -9.42 2.98
CA ALA A 23 14.84 -8.23 2.28
C ALA A 23 13.69 -7.34 1.77
N GLY A 24 12.66 -7.94 1.15
CA GLY A 24 11.49 -7.20 0.66
C GLY A 24 10.70 -6.54 1.79
N GLY A 25 10.52 -7.22 2.92
CA GLY A 25 9.89 -6.66 4.12
C GLY A 25 10.68 -5.48 4.69
N ALA A 26 12.00 -5.64 4.87
CA ALA A 26 12.88 -4.56 5.32
C ALA A 26 12.85 -3.35 4.36
N PHE A 27 12.89 -3.60 3.05
CA PHE A 27 12.82 -2.56 2.03
C PHE A 27 11.47 -1.83 2.01
N SER A 28 10.37 -2.54 2.26
CA SER A 28 9.03 -1.94 2.26
C SER A 28 8.83 -0.88 3.34
N VAL A 29 9.66 -0.90 4.39
CA VAL A 29 9.66 0.13 5.45
C VAL A 29 10.79 1.13 5.22
N SER A 30 12.02 0.66 5.01
CA SER A 30 13.20 1.53 4.90
C SER A 30 13.20 2.40 3.64
N GLY A 31 12.76 1.88 2.49
CA GLY A 31 12.73 2.60 1.22
C GLY A 31 11.86 3.86 1.27
N PRO A 32 10.57 3.77 1.66
CA PRO A 32 9.71 4.94 1.81
C PRO A 32 10.19 5.92 2.87
N VAL A 33 10.74 5.44 4.01
CA VAL A 33 11.25 6.30 5.08
C VAL A 33 12.46 7.10 4.60
N TYR A 34 13.46 6.43 4.02
CA TYR A 34 14.63 7.10 3.46
C TYR A 34 14.23 8.15 2.42
N THR A 35 13.36 7.77 1.48
CA THR A 35 12.83 8.67 0.44
C THR A 35 12.12 9.87 1.06
N ALA A 36 11.34 9.69 2.11
CA ALA A 36 10.64 10.78 2.78
C ALA A 36 11.60 11.73 3.52
N GLU A 37 12.64 11.21 4.18
CA GLU A 37 13.60 12.00 4.94
C GLU A 37 14.55 12.81 4.04
N VAL A 38 14.91 12.31 2.85
CA VAL A 38 15.78 13.04 1.90
C VAL A 38 15.01 14.02 1.01
N ALA A 39 13.72 13.75 0.75
CA ALA A 39 12.88 14.59 -0.10
C ALA A 39 12.61 15.98 0.51
N GLN A 40 12.55 17.00 -0.36
CA GLN A 40 12.00 18.31 0.01
C GLN A 40 10.51 18.20 0.30
N LYS A 41 9.99 19.06 1.19
CA LYS A 41 8.58 19.04 1.63
C LYS A 41 7.60 19.11 0.46
N GLU A 42 7.96 19.87 -0.59
CA GLU A 42 7.13 20.14 -1.77
C GLU A 42 6.96 18.91 -2.67
N ILE A 43 7.99 18.06 -2.77
CA ILE A 43 8.01 16.89 -3.67
C ILE A 43 7.90 15.54 -2.93
N ARG A 44 7.88 15.56 -1.59
CA ARG A 44 7.82 14.35 -0.76
C ARG A 44 6.65 13.43 -1.10
N GLY A 45 5.47 13.99 -1.34
CA GLY A 45 4.28 13.21 -1.72
C GLY A 45 4.43 12.53 -3.09
N LEU A 46 5.02 13.24 -4.06
CA LEU A 46 5.30 12.70 -5.38
C LEU A 46 6.33 11.57 -5.30
N LEU A 47 7.44 11.78 -4.60
CA LEU A 47 8.48 10.76 -4.38
C LEU A 47 7.95 9.54 -3.62
N GLY A 48 7.07 9.74 -2.63
CA GLY A 48 6.40 8.64 -1.94
C GLY A 48 5.50 7.82 -2.87
N SER A 49 4.84 8.47 -3.85
CA SER A 49 3.98 7.80 -4.83
C SER A 49 4.76 6.89 -5.78
N PHE A 50 6.02 7.22 -6.09
CA PHE A 50 6.88 6.39 -6.93
C PHE A 50 7.11 4.99 -6.35
N TYR A 51 7.09 4.81 -5.03
CA TYR A 51 7.24 3.49 -4.42
C TYR A 51 6.18 2.50 -4.94
N GLN A 52 4.91 2.90 -4.96
CA GLN A 52 3.82 2.06 -5.45
C GLN A 52 3.90 1.85 -6.97
N VAL A 53 4.28 2.87 -7.74
CA VAL A 53 4.47 2.76 -9.20
C VAL A 53 5.60 1.80 -9.54
N LEU A 54 6.71 1.84 -8.81
CA LEU A 54 7.83 0.93 -8.99
C LEU A 54 7.46 -0.51 -8.64
N LEU A 55 6.61 -0.72 -7.62
CA LEU A 55 6.07 -2.05 -7.30
C LEU A 55 5.26 -2.63 -8.48
N THR A 56 4.34 -1.86 -9.06
CA THR A 56 3.53 -2.35 -10.18
C THR A 56 4.35 -2.53 -11.46
N PHE A 57 5.37 -1.69 -11.69
CA PHE A 57 6.37 -1.92 -12.73
C PHE A 57 7.13 -3.23 -12.52
N GLY A 58 7.52 -3.56 -11.29
CA GLY A 58 8.18 -4.83 -10.96
C GLY A 58 7.29 -6.05 -11.23
N VAL A 59 5.99 -5.95 -10.94
CA VAL A 59 5.00 -6.99 -11.27
C VAL A 59 4.89 -7.17 -12.78
N LEU A 60 4.71 -6.08 -13.54
CA LEU A 60 4.66 -6.12 -15.00
C LEU A 60 5.96 -6.70 -15.59
N PHE A 61 7.12 -6.27 -15.10
CA PHE A 61 8.41 -6.79 -15.52
C PHE A 61 8.50 -8.29 -15.32
N THR A 62 8.05 -8.79 -14.16
CA THR A 62 8.06 -10.23 -13.85
C THR A 62 7.09 -11.00 -14.74
N PHE A 63 5.90 -10.47 -15.04
CA PHE A 63 4.96 -11.09 -15.97
C PHE A 63 5.48 -11.12 -17.41
N ALA A 64 6.11 -10.04 -17.87
CA ALA A 64 6.68 -9.98 -19.22
C ALA A 64 7.92 -10.88 -19.34
N ALA A 65 8.90 -10.73 -18.45
CA ALA A 65 10.12 -11.53 -18.47
C ALA A 65 9.84 -13.01 -18.22
N GLY A 66 8.91 -13.34 -17.32
CA GLY A 66 8.50 -14.72 -17.04
C GLY A 66 7.76 -15.41 -18.19
N SER A 67 7.28 -14.67 -19.18
CA SER A 67 6.68 -15.26 -20.39
C SER A 67 7.72 -15.80 -21.38
N VAL A 68 8.96 -15.30 -21.32
CA VAL A 68 10.04 -15.61 -22.29
C VAL A 68 11.19 -16.38 -21.64
N LEU A 69 11.46 -16.14 -20.35
CA LEU A 69 12.60 -16.70 -19.63
C LEU A 69 12.22 -17.93 -18.81
N SER A 70 13.16 -18.87 -18.69
CA SER A 70 13.01 -19.97 -17.73
C SER A 70 13.10 -19.46 -16.28
N PRO A 71 12.54 -20.16 -15.28
CA PRO A 71 12.52 -19.71 -13.89
C PRO A 71 13.90 -19.37 -13.30
N PHE A 72 14.95 -20.06 -13.76
CA PHE A 72 16.33 -19.79 -13.35
C PHE A 72 16.81 -18.43 -13.87
N TRP A 73 16.66 -18.17 -15.17
CA TRP A 73 17.08 -16.90 -15.78
C TRP A 73 16.24 -15.73 -15.30
N LEU A 74 14.94 -15.92 -15.08
CA LEU A 74 14.07 -14.92 -14.46
C LEU A 74 14.61 -14.53 -13.08
N SER A 75 14.95 -15.51 -12.25
CA SER A 75 15.50 -15.28 -10.91
C SER A 75 16.86 -14.57 -10.97
N ALA A 76 17.72 -14.92 -11.93
CA ALA A 76 19.01 -14.26 -12.14
C ALA A 76 18.86 -12.79 -12.56
N VAL A 77 17.94 -12.49 -13.48
CA VAL A 77 17.66 -11.11 -13.91
C VAL A 77 17.07 -10.29 -12.77
N CYS A 78 16.14 -10.85 -11.99
CA CYS A 78 15.59 -10.19 -10.81
C CYS A 78 16.65 -9.95 -9.73
N ALA A 79 17.64 -10.84 -9.59
CA ALA A 79 18.75 -10.66 -8.65
C ALA A 79 19.75 -9.56 -9.08
N ALA A 80 19.85 -9.27 -10.38
CA ALA A 80 20.71 -8.19 -10.87
C ALA A 80 20.23 -6.80 -10.42
N VAL A 81 18.91 -6.60 -10.26
CA VAL A 81 18.33 -5.30 -9.89
C VAL A 81 18.75 -4.85 -8.47
N PRO A 82 18.62 -5.68 -7.40
CA PRO A 82 19.16 -5.34 -6.08
C PRO A 82 20.68 -5.13 -6.05
N VAL A 83 21.44 -5.86 -6.87
CA VAL A 83 22.91 -5.68 -6.95
C VAL A 83 23.25 -4.33 -7.55
N LEU A 84 22.58 -3.94 -8.64
CA LEU A 84 22.72 -2.61 -9.23
C LEU A 84 22.34 -1.53 -8.22
N PHE A 85 21.21 -1.71 -7.52
CA PHE A 85 20.78 -0.81 -6.45
C PHE A 85 21.88 -0.67 -5.39
N ALA A 86 22.43 -1.78 -4.87
CA ALA A 86 23.49 -1.75 -3.86
C ALA A 86 24.73 -0.98 -4.34
N VAL A 87 25.18 -1.19 -5.58
CA VAL A 87 26.34 -0.48 -6.16
C VAL A 87 26.06 1.03 -6.27
N THR A 88 24.86 1.41 -6.72
CA THR A 88 24.50 2.83 -6.86
C THR A 88 24.23 3.52 -5.52
N PHE A 89 23.69 2.79 -4.54
CA PHE A 89 23.26 3.34 -3.26
C PHE A 89 24.44 3.59 -2.31
N VAL A 90 25.59 2.94 -2.49
CA VAL A 90 26.82 3.23 -1.70
C VAL A 90 27.27 4.69 -1.84
N PHE A 91 26.90 5.38 -2.92
CA PHE A 91 27.23 6.80 -3.13
C PHE A 91 26.21 7.77 -2.53
N MET A 92 25.06 7.27 -2.06
CA MET A 92 24.03 8.11 -1.45
C MET A 92 24.38 8.44 0.00
N PRO A 93 24.19 9.69 0.46
CA PRO A 93 24.44 10.04 1.85
C PRO A 93 23.36 9.48 2.76
N GLU A 94 23.72 9.28 4.02
CA GLU A 94 22.76 8.96 5.09
C GLU A 94 21.81 10.15 5.35
N THR A 95 20.62 9.90 5.89
CA THR A 95 19.60 10.96 6.05
C THR A 95 20.04 12.03 7.06
N PRO A 96 19.72 13.32 6.83
CA PRO A 96 20.03 14.37 7.80
C PRO A 96 19.32 14.14 9.14
N VAL A 97 18.11 13.57 9.11
CA VAL A 97 17.33 13.21 10.31
C VAL A 97 18.06 12.17 11.17
N TYR A 98 18.69 11.17 10.55
CA TYR A 98 19.50 10.18 11.26
C TYR A 98 20.68 10.82 12.01
N PHE A 99 21.40 11.73 11.34
CA PHE A 99 22.53 12.42 11.97
C PHE A 99 22.09 13.33 13.13
N LEU A 100 20.97 14.04 13.00
CA LEU A 100 20.41 14.86 14.08
C LEU A 100 19.97 14.00 15.27
N ARG A 101 19.35 12.84 15.03
CA ARG A 101 18.98 11.88 16.09
C ARG A 101 20.18 11.35 16.88
N ASN A 102 21.34 11.27 16.25
CA ASN A 102 22.60 10.84 16.86
C ASN A 102 23.45 12.00 17.40
N ASP A 103 22.86 13.20 17.54
CA ASP A 103 23.54 14.40 18.03
C ASP A 103 24.75 14.82 17.13
N GLN A 104 24.73 14.48 15.84
CA GLN A 104 25.78 14.77 14.84
C GLN A 104 25.41 15.90 13.87
N GLY A 105 25.21 17.12 14.38
CA GLY A 105 24.73 18.27 13.60
C GLY A 105 25.59 18.64 12.37
N GLU A 106 26.93 18.54 12.46
CA GLU A 106 27.82 18.86 11.34
C GLU A 106 27.69 17.86 10.18
N ASN A 107 27.50 16.57 10.50
CA ASN A 107 27.27 15.53 9.48
C ASN A 107 25.87 15.71 8.85
N ALA A 108 24.87 16.09 9.63
CA ALA A 108 23.55 16.43 9.13
C ALA A 108 23.62 17.59 8.11
N ARG A 109 24.40 18.64 8.42
CA ARG A 109 24.64 19.76 7.52
C ARG A 109 25.32 19.34 6.21
N ARG A 110 26.33 18.46 6.28
CA ARG A 110 27.02 17.93 5.09
C ARG A 110 26.09 17.09 4.22
N SER A 111 25.30 16.20 4.80
CA SER A 111 24.30 15.40 4.09
C SER A 111 23.25 16.30 3.43
N LEU A 112 22.69 17.25 4.17
CA LEU A 112 21.69 18.18 3.64
C LEU A 112 22.25 19.06 2.50
N ARG A 113 23.52 19.49 2.61
CA ARG A 113 24.22 20.22 1.53
C ARG A 113 24.38 19.38 0.27
N TRP A 114 24.68 18.09 0.39
CA TRP A 114 24.76 17.18 -0.76
C TRP A 114 23.38 17.04 -1.44
N LEU A 115 22.31 16.92 -0.65
CA LEU A 115 20.93 16.74 -1.13
C LEU A 115 20.32 18.00 -1.76
N ARG A 116 20.59 19.19 -1.20
CA ARG A 116 20.00 20.48 -1.64
C ARG A 116 20.87 21.24 -2.64
N GLY A 117 22.17 20.93 -2.66
CA GLY A 117 23.17 21.65 -3.44
C GLY A 117 23.91 22.73 -2.63
N PRO A 118 25.04 23.23 -3.17
CA PRO A 118 26.00 24.04 -2.41
C PRO A 118 25.56 25.49 -2.15
N LEU A 119 24.57 26.00 -2.89
CA LEU A 119 24.19 27.42 -2.90
C LEU A 119 22.94 27.73 -2.05
N VAL A 120 22.30 26.71 -1.46
CA VAL A 120 21.06 26.87 -0.70
C VAL A 120 21.39 27.18 0.76
N ASP A 121 20.66 28.12 1.38
CA ASP A 121 20.73 28.34 2.81
C ASP A 121 20.03 27.19 3.55
N LEU A 122 20.82 26.47 4.36
CA LEU A 122 20.41 25.23 5.02
C LEU A 122 19.93 25.46 6.45
N GLU A 123 20.25 26.60 7.06
CA GLU A 123 19.92 26.89 8.46
C GLU A 123 18.43 26.76 8.81
N PRO A 124 17.50 27.35 8.03
CA PRO A 124 16.08 27.24 8.37
C PRO A 124 15.59 25.79 8.33
N GLU A 125 15.97 25.02 7.31
CA GLU A 125 15.58 23.61 7.18
C GLU A 125 16.24 22.75 8.29
N LEU A 126 17.49 23.01 8.63
CA LEU A 126 18.20 22.30 9.68
C LEU A 126 17.58 22.55 11.07
N GLN A 127 17.17 23.79 11.37
CA GLN A 127 16.48 24.13 12.61
C GLN A 127 15.11 23.45 12.71
N GLU A 128 14.33 23.45 11.62
CA GLU A 128 13.04 22.75 11.60
C GLU A 128 13.20 21.24 11.82
N LEU A 129 14.22 20.62 11.19
CA LEU A 129 14.51 19.20 11.39
C LEU A 129 14.97 18.91 12.82
N GLN A 130 15.81 19.75 13.42
CA GLN A 130 16.25 19.61 14.80
C GLN A 130 15.07 19.69 15.78
N LEU A 131 14.17 20.66 15.59
CA LEU A 131 12.96 20.79 16.40
C LEU A 131 12.08 19.54 16.31
N ALA A 132 11.87 19.00 15.09
CA ALA A 132 11.10 17.79 14.90
C ALA A 132 11.73 16.57 15.60
N VAL A 133 13.06 16.44 15.54
CA VAL A 133 13.80 15.36 16.22
C VAL A 133 13.72 15.51 17.74
N ASP A 134 13.84 16.72 18.27
CA ASP A 134 13.74 16.98 19.71
C ASP A 134 12.33 16.71 20.25
N GLU A 135 11.29 17.03 19.48
CA GLU A 135 9.90 16.67 19.78
C GLU A 135 9.68 15.16 19.77
N GLU A 136 10.24 14.43 18.81
CA GLU A 136 10.19 12.97 18.78
C GLU A 136 10.92 12.35 19.98
N ARG A 137 12.08 12.90 20.36
CA ARG A 137 12.88 12.43 21.51
C ARG A 137 12.16 12.64 22.83
N LYS A 138 11.50 13.80 23.00
CA LYS A 138 10.67 14.11 24.20
C LYS A 138 9.43 13.23 24.29
N ASN A 139 8.88 12.82 23.15
CA ASN A 139 7.62 12.08 23.08
C ASN A 139 7.80 10.59 22.81
N GLN A 140 8.97 9.96 23.04
CA GLN A 140 9.16 8.52 22.76
C GLN A 140 8.06 7.67 23.40
N ALA A 141 7.13 7.21 22.58
CA ALA A 141 5.99 6.45 23.03
C ALA A 141 6.39 5.00 23.21
N SER A 142 6.09 4.43 24.37
CA SER A 142 6.22 2.99 24.59
C SER A 142 5.19 2.23 23.74
N LEU A 143 5.41 0.93 23.47
CA LEU A 143 4.40 0.04 22.88
C LEU A 143 3.05 0.14 23.60
N ARG A 144 3.07 0.40 24.92
CA ARG A 144 1.86 0.59 25.73
C ARG A 144 1.08 1.85 25.34
N ASP A 145 1.76 2.92 24.93
CA ASP A 145 1.13 4.20 24.63
C ASP A 145 0.32 4.16 23.31
N ALA A 146 0.73 3.32 22.36
CA ALA A 146 -0.04 3.02 21.15
C ALA A 146 -1.42 2.40 21.47
N PHE A 147 -1.58 1.78 22.65
CA PHE A 147 -2.83 1.20 23.13
C PHE A 147 -3.47 1.98 24.29
N LYS A 148 -2.93 3.13 24.72
CA LYS A 148 -3.49 3.88 25.85
C LYS A 148 -4.59 4.86 25.44
N THR A 149 -4.37 5.62 24.37
CA THR A 149 -5.30 6.69 23.96
C THR A 149 -6.38 6.16 23.01
N LEU A 150 -7.58 6.76 23.07
CA LEU A 150 -8.70 6.38 22.22
C LEU A 150 -8.36 6.58 20.73
N GLY A 151 -7.70 7.69 20.40
CA GLY A 151 -7.27 8.06 19.06
C GLY A 151 -6.22 7.11 18.51
N ALA A 152 -5.25 6.67 19.32
CA ALA A 152 -4.28 5.67 18.89
C ALA A 152 -4.94 4.30 18.63
N ARG A 153 -5.89 3.88 19.49
CA ARG A 153 -6.66 2.65 19.29
C ARG A 153 -7.52 2.71 18.02
N LYS A 154 -8.22 3.81 17.77
CA LYS A 154 -9.02 3.99 16.55
C LYS A 154 -8.14 4.07 15.30
N GLY A 155 -7.03 4.80 15.36
CA GLY A 155 -6.05 4.84 14.27
C GLY A 155 -5.49 3.46 13.96
N LEU A 156 -5.18 2.66 14.98
CA LEU A 156 -4.70 1.28 14.82
C LEU A 156 -5.80 0.38 14.26
N LEU A 157 -7.03 0.51 14.73
CA LEU A 157 -8.19 -0.22 14.20
C LEU A 157 -8.39 0.08 12.72
N VAL A 158 -8.36 1.35 12.32
CA VAL A 158 -8.49 1.79 10.92
C VAL A 158 -7.32 1.26 10.09
N SER A 159 -6.08 1.52 10.49
CA SER A 159 -4.87 1.12 9.75
C SER A 159 -4.77 -0.40 9.59
N ALA A 160 -4.91 -1.15 10.70
CA ALA A 160 -4.89 -2.60 10.66
C ALA A 160 -6.09 -3.15 9.88
N GLY A 161 -7.31 -2.64 10.12
CA GLY A 161 -8.52 -3.05 9.43
C GLY A 161 -8.43 -2.90 7.91
N LEU A 162 -7.94 -1.75 7.43
CA LEU A 162 -7.73 -1.52 6.01
C LEU A 162 -6.77 -2.54 5.39
N LEU A 163 -5.64 -2.84 6.05
CA LEU A 163 -4.70 -3.85 5.56
C LEU A 163 -5.26 -5.28 5.66
N ILE A 164 -6.07 -5.58 6.68
CA ILE A 164 -6.76 -6.86 6.80
C ILE A 164 -7.70 -7.05 5.60
N PHE A 165 -8.58 -6.09 5.32
CA PHE A 165 -9.50 -6.16 4.18
C PHE A 165 -8.78 -6.14 2.84
N GLN A 166 -7.65 -5.43 2.74
CA GLN A 166 -6.76 -5.48 1.57
C GLN A 166 -6.34 -6.93 1.26
N GLN A 167 -5.91 -7.69 2.27
CA GLN A 167 -5.49 -9.09 2.09
C GLN A 167 -6.66 -10.05 1.90
N LEU A 168 -7.75 -9.85 2.64
CA LEU A 168 -8.95 -10.69 2.57
C LEU A 168 -9.75 -10.52 1.27
N SER A 169 -9.51 -9.45 0.50
CA SER A 169 -10.04 -9.31 -0.86
C SER A 169 -9.56 -10.40 -1.83
N GLY A 170 -8.53 -11.16 -1.46
CA GLY A 170 -7.95 -12.20 -2.29
C GLY A 170 -6.98 -11.67 -3.35
N VAL A 171 -6.52 -10.41 -3.28
CA VAL A 171 -5.60 -9.81 -4.27
C VAL A 171 -4.32 -10.63 -4.49
N ASN A 172 -3.72 -11.15 -3.43
CA ASN A 172 -2.50 -11.96 -3.53
C ASN A 172 -2.78 -13.33 -4.18
N SER A 173 -3.89 -13.97 -3.81
CA SER A 173 -4.32 -15.21 -4.44
C SER A 173 -4.65 -14.99 -5.92
N ALA A 174 -5.39 -13.94 -6.25
CA ALA A 174 -5.68 -13.56 -7.63
C ALA A 174 -4.40 -13.34 -8.42
N THR A 175 -3.41 -12.61 -7.86
CA THR A 175 -2.13 -12.31 -8.51
C THR A 175 -1.27 -13.55 -8.75
N PHE A 176 -1.08 -14.40 -7.73
CA PHE A 176 -0.22 -15.57 -7.85
C PHE A 176 -0.84 -16.70 -8.68
N TYR A 177 -2.16 -16.82 -8.64
CA TYR A 177 -2.90 -17.87 -9.37
C TYR A 177 -3.56 -17.37 -10.66
N THR A 178 -3.27 -16.14 -11.12
CA THR A 178 -3.90 -15.56 -12.33
C THR A 178 -3.82 -16.51 -13.53
N THR A 179 -2.66 -17.11 -13.78
CA THR A 179 -2.46 -18.03 -14.91
C THR A 179 -3.27 -19.31 -14.78
N VAL A 180 -3.41 -19.83 -13.56
CA VAL A 180 -4.24 -21.01 -13.26
C VAL A 180 -5.71 -20.67 -13.45
N ILE A 181 -6.17 -19.53 -12.92
CA ILE A 181 -7.55 -19.06 -13.05
C ILE A 181 -7.94 -18.93 -14.53
N PHE A 182 -7.07 -18.35 -15.37
CA PHE A 182 -7.36 -18.22 -16.80
C PHE A 182 -7.33 -19.53 -17.56
N LYS A 183 -6.47 -20.46 -17.16
CA LYS A 183 -6.44 -21.79 -17.75
C LYS A 183 -7.71 -22.56 -17.42
N ASP A 184 -8.13 -22.53 -16.15
CA ASP A 184 -9.34 -23.21 -15.68
C ASP A 184 -10.61 -22.57 -16.26
N ALA A 185 -10.58 -21.27 -16.53
CA ALA A 185 -11.66 -20.55 -17.19
C ALA A 185 -11.86 -20.93 -18.67
N GLY A 186 -10.94 -21.66 -19.30
CA GLY A 186 -11.03 -21.98 -20.73
C GLY A 186 -10.88 -20.76 -21.63
N SER A 187 -10.16 -19.73 -21.17
CA SER A 187 -9.90 -18.51 -21.94
C SER A 187 -9.22 -18.83 -23.28
N LYS A 188 -9.74 -18.25 -24.38
CA LYS A 188 -9.11 -18.33 -25.71
C LYS A 188 -7.76 -17.60 -25.77
N MET A 189 -7.53 -16.66 -24.86
CA MET A 189 -6.25 -15.96 -24.74
C MET A 189 -5.24 -16.79 -23.95
N ALA A 190 -3.98 -16.80 -24.41
CA ALA A 190 -2.92 -17.45 -23.68
C ALA A 190 -2.79 -16.83 -22.27
N PRO A 191 -2.71 -17.63 -21.18
CA PRO A 191 -2.64 -17.10 -19.82
C PRO A 191 -1.50 -16.09 -19.59
N THR A 192 -0.38 -16.25 -20.30
CA THR A 192 0.77 -15.35 -20.28
C THR A 192 0.48 -13.98 -20.86
N GLN A 193 -0.28 -13.91 -21.96
CA GLN A 193 -0.71 -12.64 -22.56
C GLN A 193 -1.66 -11.89 -21.63
N ALA A 194 -2.58 -12.61 -20.99
CA ALA A 194 -3.54 -12.02 -20.06
C ALA A 194 -2.88 -11.46 -18.79
N THR A 195 -1.85 -12.13 -18.24
CA THR A 195 -1.08 -11.57 -17.10
C THR A 195 -0.30 -10.32 -17.48
N ILE A 196 0.26 -10.24 -18.68
CA ILE A 196 0.97 -9.04 -19.15
C ILE A 196 0.01 -7.86 -19.29
N ILE A 197 -1.19 -8.10 -19.85
CA ILE A 197 -2.24 -7.07 -19.96
C ILE A 197 -2.64 -6.57 -18.57
N ILE A 198 -2.86 -7.47 -17.61
CA ILE A 198 -3.15 -7.08 -16.22
C ILE A 198 -2.03 -6.22 -15.64
N GLY A 199 -0.77 -6.62 -15.80
CA GLY A 199 0.36 -5.84 -15.30
C GLY A 199 0.44 -4.44 -15.92
N ALA A 200 0.20 -4.33 -17.24
CA ALA A 200 0.21 -3.06 -17.95
C ALA A 200 -0.92 -2.14 -17.48
N VAL A 201 -2.13 -2.70 -17.32
CA VAL A 201 -3.29 -1.99 -16.78
C VAL A 201 -3.01 -1.53 -15.34
N GLN A 202 -2.44 -2.38 -14.48
CA GLN A 202 -2.08 -1.99 -13.11
C GLN A 202 -1.11 -0.81 -13.06
N VAL A 203 -0.07 -0.78 -13.91
CA VAL A 203 0.87 0.34 -13.98
C VAL A 203 0.15 1.63 -14.36
N VAL A 204 -0.63 1.61 -15.44
CA VAL A 204 -1.38 2.80 -15.91
C VAL A 204 -2.34 3.28 -14.83
N THR A 205 -3.10 2.36 -14.23
CA THR A 205 -4.08 2.70 -13.21
C THR A 205 -3.42 3.21 -11.92
N THR A 206 -2.26 2.68 -11.53
CA THR A 206 -1.53 3.17 -10.36
C THR A 206 -1.06 4.60 -10.55
N ILE A 207 -0.53 4.93 -11.74
CA ILE A 207 -0.14 6.30 -12.09
C ILE A 207 -1.36 7.23 -12.02
N VAL A 208 -2.50 6.81 -12.57
CA VAL A 208 -3.76 7.56 -12.47
C VAL A 208 -4.20 7.73 -11.02
N SER A 209 -4.11 6.68 -10.19
CA SER A 209 -4.45 6.73 -8.76
C SER A 209 -3.63 7.81 -8.04
N CYS A 210 -2.32 7.85 -8.25
CA CYS A 210 -1.46 8.87 -7.63
C CYS A 210 -1.93 10.31 -7.94
N LEU A 211 -2.49 10.56 -9.12
CA LEU A 211 -3.01 11.89 -9.50
C LEU A 211 -4.42 12.16 -8.93
N VAL A 212 -5.20 11.10 -8.68
CA VAL A 212 -6.61 11.17 -8.31
C VAL A 212 -6.82 11.14 -6.79
N VAL A 213 -5.93 10.48 -6.03
CA VAL A 213 -6.02 10.31 -4.57
C VAL A 213 -6.14 11.64 -3.83
N ASP A 214 -5.41 12.65 -4.27
CA ASP A 214 -5.48 13.98 -3.67
C ASP A 214 -6.71 14.79 -4.09
N ARG A 215 -7.39 14.40 -5.17
CA ARG A 215 -8.59 15.08 -5.67
C ARG A 215 -9.89 14.48 -5.14
N LEU A 216 -10.04 13.15 -5.11
CA LEU A 216 -11.30 12.50 -4.71
C LEU A 216 -11.43 12.26 -3.21
N GLY A 217 -10.31 12.16 -2.49
CA GLY A 217 -10.31 11.79 -1.08
C GLY A 217 -10.17 10.29 -0.87
N ARG A 218 -9.71 9.92 0.33
CA ARG A 218 -9.25 8.56 0.61
C ARG A 218 -10.44 7.62 0.82
N ARG A 219 -11.49 8.08 1.51
CA ARG A 219 -12.66 7.25 1.85
C ARG A 219 -13.48 6.87 0.62
N ILE A 220 -13.68 7.81 -0.31
CA ILE A 220 -14.42 7.55 -1.56
C ILE A 220 -13.69 6.52 -2.43
N LEU A 221 -12.36 6.62 -2.54
CA LEU A 221 -11.55 5.66 -3.30
C LEU A 221 -11.58 4.26 -2.69
N LEU A 222 -11.53 4.14 -1.36
CA LEU A 222 -11.64 2.86 -0.67
C LEU A 222 -13.02 2.22 -0.88
N LEU A 223 -14.11 2.99 -0.70
CA LEU A 223 -15.48 2.49 -0.88
C LEU A 223 -15.74 2.01 -2.30
N THR A 224 -15.38 2.82 -3.30
CA THR A 224 -15.59 2.49 -4.71
C THR A 224 -14.72 1.31 -5.14
N SER A 225 -13.46 1.26 -4.71
CA SER A 225 -12.54 0.14 -4.96
C SER A 225 -13.11 -1.18 -4.43
N ASP A 226 -13.49 -1.23 -3.16
CA ASP A 226 -13.88 -2.49 -2.53
C ASP A 226 -15.25 -2.99 -3.01
N LEU A 227 -16.16 -2.06 -3.34
CA LEU A 227 -17.43 -2.40 -3.98
C LEU A 227 -17.20 -3.06 -5.35
N VAL A 228 -16.37 -2.45 -6.20
CA VAL A 228 -16.06 -3.01 -7.53
C VAL A 228 -15.32 -4.34 -7.40
N MET A 229 -14.37 -4.44 -6.47
CA MET A 229 -13.63 -5.68 -6.20
C MET A 229 -14.57 -6.80 -5.75
N SER A 230 -15.50 -6.52 -4.84
CA SER A 230 -16.53 -7.46 -4.38
C SER A 230 -17.39 -7.97 -5.55
N LEU A 231 -17.89 -7.07 -6.39
CA LEU A 231 -18.70 -7.42 -7.57
C LEU A 231 -17.91 -8.28 -8.58
N CYS A 232 -16.63 -7.97 -8.81
CA CYS A 232 -15.78 -8.74 -9.70
C CYS A 232 -15.52 -10.16 -9.18
N MET A 233 -15.24 -10.29 -7.88
CA MET A 233 -15.05 -11.60 -7.24
C MET A 233 -16.35 -12.41 -7.23
N PHE A 234 -17.49 -11.76 -7.03
CA PHE A 234 -18.79 -12.41 -7.11
C PHE A 234 -19.07 -12.91 -8.53
N ALA A 235 -18.84 -12.09 -9.56
CA ALA A 235 -18.99 -12.48 -10.96
C ALA A 235 -18.07 -13.64 -11.35
N LEU A 236 -16.82 -13.63 -10.88
CA LEU A 236 -15.86 -14.71 -11.12
C LEU A 236 -16.27 -16.01 -10.43
N GLY A 237 -16.74 -15.95 -9.18
CA GLY A 237 -17.28 -17.10 -8.47
C GLY A 237 -18.51 -17.69 -9.18
N THR A 238 -19.42 -16.84 -9.65
CA THR A 238 -20.61 -17.26 -10.39
C THR A 238 -20.26 -17.93 -11.72
N PHE A 239 -19.24 -17.44 -12.44
CA PHE A 239 -18.74 -18.10 -13.65
C PHE A 239 -18.25 -19.53 -13.38
N PHE A 240 -17.42 -19.72 -12.35
CA PHE A 240 -16.94 -21.05 -11.96
C PHE A 240 -18.06 -21.97 -11.45
N TYR A 241 -19.09 -21.40 -10.82
CA TYR A 241 -20.27 -22.15 -10.42
C TYR A 241 -21.06 -22.67 -11.63
N LEU A 242 -21.28 -21.83 -12.66
CA LEU A 242 -21.94 -22.25 -13.90
C LEU A 242 -21.17 -23.37 -14.61
N GLN A 243 -19.84 -23.28 -14.65
CA GLN A 243 -19.00 -24.38 -15.15
C GLN A 243 -19.19 -25.67 -14.35
N HIS A 244 -19.24 -25.56 -13.01
CA HIS A 244 -19.39 -26.72 -12.13
C HIS A 244 -20.73 -27.44 -12.31
N VAL A 245 -21.82 -26.69 -12.53
CA VAL A 245 -23.17 -27.24 -12.77
C VAL A 245 -23.34 -27.77 -14.21
N GLY A 246 -22.35 -27.61 -15.08
CA GLY A 246 -22.37 -28.14 -16.45
C GLY A 246 -23.09 -27.24 -17.46
N HIS A 247 -23.34 -25.97 -17.12
CA HIS A 247 -23.84 -24.99 -18.09
C HIS A 247 -22.75 -24.65 -19.11
N ASP A 248 -23.15 -24.47 -20.38
CA ASP A 248 -22.22 -24.02 -21.41
C ASP A 248 -21.77 -22.58 -21.13
N THR A 249 -20.48 -22.43 -20.80
CA THR A 249 -19.84 -21.14 -20.51
C THR A 249 -18.98 -20.66 -21.68
N SER A 250 -19.06 -21.30 -22.86
CA SER A 250 -18.30 -20.94 -24.05
C SER A 250 -18.52 -19.49 -24.51
N ALA A 251 -19.72 -18.94 -24.31
CA ALA A 251 -20.05 -17.54 -24.58
C ALA A 251 -19.50 -16.56 -23.54
N LEU A 252 -19.13 -17.05 -22.35
CA LEU A 252 -18.70 -16.25 -21.19
C LEU A 252 -17.19 -16.32 -20.94
N THR A 253 -16.39 -16.90 -21.83
CA THR A 253 -14.93 -17.04 -21.63
C THR A 253 -14.18 -15.71 -21.49
N TRP A 254 -14.79 -14.59 -21.89
CA TRP A 254 -14.25 -13.24 -21.70
C TRP A 254 -14.44 -12.72 -20.27
N LEU A 255 -15.45 -13.21 -19.55
CA LEU A 255 -15.84 -12.70 -18.24
C LEU A 255 -14.73 -12.84 -17.20
N PRO A 256 -14.02 -13.97 -17.06
CA PRO A 256 -12.95 -14.09 -16.07
C PRO A 256 -11.80 -13.11 -16.29
N VAL A 257 -11.42 -12.87 -17.55
CA VAL A 257 -10.36 -11.91 -17.92
C VAL A 257 -10.80 -10.49 -17.59
N THR A 258 -12.01 -10.11 -17.99
CA THR A 258 -12.55 -8.77 -17.70
C THR A 258 -12.75 -8.56 -16.21
N SER A 259 -13.33 -9.52 -15.49
CA SER A 259 -13.54 -9.42 -14.04
C SER A 259 -12.23 -9.27 -13.27
N LEU A 260 -11.20 -10.07 -13.58
CA LEU A 260 -9.88 -9.90 -12.94
C LEU A 260 -9.20 -8.60 -13.33
N SER A 261 -9.32 -8.16 -14.59
CA SER A 261 -8.75 -6.89 -15.04
C SER A 261 -9.38 -5.71 -14.30
N VAL A 262 -10.72 -5.67 -14.23
CA VAL A 262 -11.47 -4.63 -13.51
C VAL A 262 -11.19 -4.70 -12.00
N PHE A 263 -11.07 -5.90 -11.43
CA PHE A 263 -10.64 -6.08 -10.03
C PHE A 263 -9.28 -5.42 -9.77
N PHE A 264 -8.29 -5.65 -10.62
CA PHE A 264 -6.95 -5.07 -10.45
C PHE A 264 -6.91 -3.56 -10.70
N VAL A 265 -7.75 -3.05 -11.61
CA VAL A 265 -7.95 -1.60 -11.78
C VAL A 265 -8.51 -1.00 -10.49
N ALA A 266 -9.61 -1.55 -9.98
CA ALA A 266 -10.24 -1.07 -8.75
C ALA A 266 -9.25 -1.10 -7.58
N TYR A 267 -8.56 -2.23 -7.38
CA TYR A 267 -7.51 -2.37 -6.37
C TYR A 267 -6.43 -1.28 -6.52
N SER A 268 -5.90 -1.09 -7.72
CA SER A 268 -4.83 -0.10 -7.97
C SER A 268 -5.28 1.34 -7.75
N LEU A 269 -6.58 1.64 -7.93
CA LEU A 269 -7.15 2.98 -7.67
C LEU A 269 -7.32 3.29 -6.18
N GLY A 270 -7.74 2.30 -5.38
CA GLY A 270 -8.06 2.50 -3.97
C GLY A 270 -7.18 1.68 -3.04
N TYR A 271 -7.56 0.42 -2.82
CA TYR A 271 -6.97 -0.42 -1.78
C TYR A 271 -5.48 -0.71 -1.92
N GLY A 272 -4.89 -0.56 -3.11
CA GLY A 272 -3.45 -0.67 -3.34
C GLY A 272 -2.67 0.42 -2.59
N PRO A 273 -2.77 1.70 -2.99
CA PRO A 273 -2.01 2.78 -2.38
C PRO A 273 -2.62 3.36 -1.09
N VAL A 274 -3.95 3.45 -0.98
CA VAL A 274 -4.61 4.27 0.04
C VAL A 274 -4.36 3.79 1.49
N PRO A 275 -4.41 2.49 1.82
CA PRO A 275 -4.13 2.03 3.19
C PRO A 275 -2.73 2.41 3.68
N TRP A 276 -1.71 2.30 2.82
CA TRP A 276 -0.33 2.66 3.15
C TRP A 276 -0.17 4.18 3.34
N LEU A 277 -0.88 4.96 2.53
CA LEU A 277 -0.91 6.42 2.67
C LEU A 277 -1.62 6.85 3.96
N MET A 278 -2.78 6.26 4.28
CA MET A 278 -3.52 6.54 5.50
C MET A 278 -2.75 6.14 6.76
N MET A 279 -1.97 5.05 6.74
CA MET A 279 -1.04 4.72 7.83
C MET A 279 -0.07 5.88 8.12
N GLY A 280 0.25 6.68 7.10
CA GLY A 280 1.03 7.92 7.22
C GLY A 280 0.28 9.09 7.89
N GLU A 281 -1.04 9.13 7.79
CA GLU A 281 -1.91 10.26 8.15
C GLU A 281 -2.68 10.04 9.47
N LEU A 282 -2.81 8.78 9.94
CA LEU A 282 -3.63 8.42 11.11
C LEU A 282 -2.91 8.50 12.46
N PHE A 283 -1.57 8.52 12.47
CA PHE A 283 -0.79 8.42 13.70
C PHE A 283 0.06 9.66 13.94
N LEU A 284 0.06 10.14 15.18
CA LEU A 284 1.02 11.13 15.66
C LEU A 284 2.45 10.60 15.53
N PRO A 285 3.45 11.46 15.26
CA PRO A 285 4.83 11.03 15.00
C PRO A 285 5.40 10.08 16.06
N ASN A 286 5.08 10.31 17.33
CA ASN A 286 5.57 9.53 18.45
C ASN A 286 5.11 8.06 18.48
N ILE A 287 3.89 7.75 18.04
CA ILE A 287 3.34 6.38 18.02
C ILE A 287 3.40 5.75 16.63
N LYS A 288 3.64 6.56 15.59
CA LYS A 288 3.55 6.16 14.18
C LYS A 288 4.43 4.98 13.84
N GLY A 289 5.70 4.98 14.27
CA GLY A 289 6.64 3.89 13.96
C GLY A 289 6.16 2.53 14.48
N ILE A 290 5.73 2.50 15.74
CA ILE A 290 5.20 1.29 16.40
C ILE A 290 3.90 0.83 15.73
N ALA A 291 2.93 1.74 15.59
CA ALA A 291 1.61 1.40 15.07
C ALA A 291 1.69 0.92 13.61
N SER A 292 2.49 1.59 12.78
CA SER A 292 2.75 1.19 11.40
C SER A 292 3.40 -0.19 11.32
N SER A 293 4.34 -0.49 12.21
CA SER A 293 5.01 -1.80 12.27
C SER A 293 4.03 -2.93 12.63
N ILE A 294 3.12 -2.70 13.59
CA ILE A 294 2.07 -3.66 13.95
C ILE A 294 1.13 -3.89 12.76
N SER A 295 0.66 -2.82 12.11
CA SER A 295 -0.18 -2.90 10.92
C SER A 295 0.52 -3.65 9.77
N CYS A 296 1.80 -3.38 9.51
CA CYS A 296 2.59 -4.08 8.50
C CYS A 296 2.76 -5.57 8.82
N LEU A 297 3.04 -5.92 10.07
CA LEU A 297 3.17 -7.31 10.51
C LEU A 297 1.86 -8.07 10.27
N LEU A 298 0.72 -7.47 10.63
CA LEU A 298 -0.60 -8.06 10.38
C LEU A 298 -0.86 -8.24 8.89
N ASN A 299 -0.54 -7.24 8.07
CA ASN A 299 -0.65 -7.31 6.62
C ASN A 299 0.12 -8.49 6.02
N TRP A 300 1.42 -8.59 6.31
CA TRP A 300 2.26 -9.64 5.74
C TRP A 300 1.93 -11.02 6.31
N THR A 301 1.49 -11.11 7.57
CA THR A 301 0.99 -12.36 8.17
C THR A 301 -0.26 -12.84 7.45
N LEU A 302 -1.23 -11.95 7.20
CA LEU A 302 -2.43 -12.31 6.46
C LEU A 302 -2.15 -12.62 4.99
N ALA A 303 -1.27 -11.88 4.34
CA ALA A 303 -0.82 -12.19 2.98
C ALA A 303 -0.26 -13.62 2.91
N PHE A 304 0.56 -14.02 3.88
CA PHE A 304 1.07 -15.39 4.00
C PHE A 304 -0.05 -16.40 4.21
N LEU A 305 -0.96 -16.18 5.16
CA LEU A 305 -2.05 -17.11 5.46
C LEU A 305 -2.98 -17.29 4.25
N VAL A 306 -3.46 -16.19 3.66
CA VAL A 306 -4.35 -16.23 2.49
C VAL A 306 -3.69 -16.96 1.33
N THR A 307 -2.43 -16.65 1.02
CA THR A 307 -1.71 -17.30 -0.09
C THR A 307 -1.43 -18.78 0.20
N LYS A 308 -1.06 -19.14 1.44
CA LYS A 308 -0.72 -20.51 1.83
C LYS A 308 -1.95 -21.42 1.82
N PHE A 309 -3.08 -20.92 2.29
CA PHE A 309 -4.31 -21.70 2.44
C PHE A 309 -5.24 -21.61 1.22
N PHE A 310 -4.96 -20.75 0.24
CA PHE A 310 -5.79 -20.62 -0.97
C PHE A 310 -6.04 -21.96 -1.68
N ALA A 311 -4.98 -22.71 -1.99
CA ALA A 311 -5.13 -24.02 -2.65
C ALA A 311 -5.89 -25.03 -1.79
N ASN A 312 -5.71 -25.00 -0.47
CA ASN A 312 -6.46 -25.85 0.46
C ASN A 312 -7.95 -25.49 0.49
N LEU A 313 -8.27 -24.20 0.43
CA LEU A 313 -9.65 -23.69 0.40
C LEU A 313 -10.34 -24.08 -0.91
N VAL A 314 -9.64 -23.95 -2.05
CA VAL A 314 -10.12 -24.40 -3.35
C VAL A 314 -10.34 -25.92 -3.37
N ALA A 315 -9.43 -26.71 -2.80
CA ALA A 315 -9.58 -28.16 -2.73
C ALA A 315 -10.74 -28.61 -1.83
N ALA A 316 -10.99 -27.89 -0.73
CA ALA A 316 -12.03 -28.25 0.24
C ALA A 316 -13.44 -27.78 -0.16
N PHE A 317 -13.55 -26.56 -0.71
CA PHE A 317 -14.85 -25.91 -0.96
C PHE A 317 -15.13 -25.61 -2.43
N GLY A 318 -14.16 -25.84 -3.32
CA GLY A 318 -14.23 -25.48 -4.72
C GLY A 318 -13.82 -24.05 -5.03
N THR A 319 -13.47 -23.82 -6.29
CA THR A 319 -13.02 -22.52 -6.81
C THR A 319 -14.10 -21.45 -6.69
N TYR A 320 -15.36 -21.76 -7.01
CA TYR A 320 -16.47 -20.81 -6.96
C TYR A 320 -16.75 -20.32 -5.54
N THR A 321 -16.82 -21.23 -4.56
CA THR A 321 -17.04 -20.88 -3.15
C THR A 321 -15.91 -20.01 -2.61
N THR A 322 -14.66 -20.30 -3.00
CA THR A 322 -13.50 -19.51 -2.60
C THR A 322 -13.61 -18.06 -3.07
N PHE A 323 -14.00 -17.81 -4.33
CA PHE A 323 -14.18 -16.45 -4.83
C PHE A 323 -15.38 -15.74 -4.20
N TRP A 324 -16.47 -16.45 -3.91
CA TRP A 324 -17.60 -15.87 -3.15
C TRP A 324 -17.22 -15.50 -1.71
N ILE A 325 -16.36 -16.29 -1.05
CA ILE A 325 -15.82 -15.91 0.27
C ILE A 325 -15.07 -14.57 0.16
N PHE A 326 -14.18 -14.40 -0.83
CA PHE A 326 -13.50 -13.12 -1.04
C PHE A 326 -14.47 -11.98 -1.37
N ALA A 327 -15.50 -12.24 -2.18
CA ALA A 327 -16.52 -11.25 -2.50
C ALA A 327 -17.26 -10.75 -1.25
N VAL A 328 -17.66 -11.66 -0.37
CA VAL A 328 -18.36 -11.35 0.91
C VAL A 328 -17.42 -10.62 1.86
N LEU A 329 -16.17 -11.05 1.98
CA LEU A 329 -15.18 -10.37 2.84
C LEU A 329 -14.89 -8.94 2.36
N SER A 330 -14.78 -8.72 1.04
CA SER A 330 -14.71 -7.38 0.46
C SER A 330 -15.99 -6.58 0.68
N ALA A 331 -17.18 -7.19 0.61
CA ALA A 331 -18.42 -6.47 0.94
C ALA A 331 -18.44 -6.00 2.42
N PHE A 332 -17.92 -6.80 3.34
CA PHE A 332 -17.72 -6.36 4.73
C PHE A 332 -16.67 -5.25 4.86
N GLY A 333 -15.65 -5.24 4.00
CA GLY A 333 -14.69 -4.15 3.92
C GLY A 333 -15.35 -2.83 3.53
N VAL A 334 -16.31 -2.83 2.60
CA VAL A 334 -17.12 -1.64 2.26
C VAL A 334 -17.84 -1.11 3.49
N LEU A 335 -18.48 -1.98 4.28
CA LEU A 335 -19.16 -1.58 5.51
C LEU A 335 -18.18 -1.03 6.54
N PHE A 336 -17.02 -1.66 6.70
CA PHE A 336 -15.96 -1.17 7.59
C PHE A 336 -15.48 0.22 7.18
N VAL A 337 -15.21 0.44 5.89
CA VAL A 337 -14.80 1.76 5.38
C VAL A 337 -15.90 2.79 5.57
N TYR A 338 -17.16 2.40 5.37
CA TYR A 338 -18.29 3.30 5.55
C TYR A 338 -18.45 3.72 7.02
N PHE A 339 -18.37 2.83 7.99
CA PHE A 339 -18.66 3.15 9.39
C PHE A 339 -17.46 3.60 10.22
N VAL A 340 -16.25 3.11 9.90
CA VAL A 340 -15.08 3.23 10.81
C VAL A 340 -14.01 4.18 10.26
N VAL A 341 -13.88 4.29 8.94
CA VAL A 341 -12.75 4.99 8.31
C VAL A 341 -13.05 6.49 8.15
N PRO A 342 -12.27 7.38 8.78
CA PRO A 342 -12.45 8.82 8.62
C PRO A 342 -11.89 9.30 7.26
N GLU A 343 -12.38 10.45 6.78
CA GLU A 343 -11.76 11.14 5.66
C GLU A 343 -10.55 11.94 6.15
N THR A 344 -9.38 11.68 5.56
CA THR A 344 -8.10 12.29 5.95
C THR A 344 -7.65 13.39 4.98
N LYS A 345 -8.27 13.50 3.80
CA LYS A 345 -7.88 14.46 2.76
C LYS A 345 -7.85 15.89 3.30
N GLY A 346 -6.69 16.53 3.18
CA GLY A 346 -6.50 17.95 3.48
C GLY A 346 -6.56 18.30 4.98
N LYS A 347 -6.60 17.29 5.87
CA LYS A 347 -6.63 17.50 7.32
C LYS A 347 -5.24 17.30 7.93
N PRO A 348 -4.81 18.17 8.87
CA PRO A 348 -3.58 17.92 9.61
C PRO A 348 -3.75 16.71 10.55
N VAL A 349 -2.67 15.96 10.77
CA VAL A 349 -2.67 14.71 11.57
C VAL A 349 -3.23 14.91 12.99
N ASP A 350 -2.92 16.04 13.64
CA ASP A 350 -3.44 16.38 14.98
C ASP A 350 -4.98 16.50 14.96
N LEU A 351 -5.56 17.14 13.94
CA LEU A 351 -7.01 17.26 13.79
C LEU A 351 -7.68 15.88 13.66
N ILE A 352 -7.14 15.01 12.81
CA ILE A 352 -7.65 13.65 12.63
C ILE A 352 -7.58 12.88 13.96
N PHE A 353 -6.48 13.03 14.70
CA PHE A 353 -6.31 12.38 16.00
C PHE A 353 -7.32 12.87 17.05
N ARG A 354 -7.62 14.17 17.10
CA ARG A 354 -8.66 14.75 17.97
C ARG A 354 -10.07 14.30 17.60
N GLU A 355 -10.40 14.28 16.31
CA GLU A 355 -11.66 13.73 15.80
C GLU A 355 -11.81 12.25 16.24
N MET A 356 -10.73 11.46 16.15
CA MET A 356 -10.75 10.07 16.63
C MET A 356 -10.86 9.97 18.16
N ASN A 357 -10.30 10.90 18.93
CA ASN A 357 -10.49 10.96 20.39
C ASN A 357 -11.93 11.32 20.80
N GLY A 358 -12.75 11.82 19.88
CA GLY A 358 -14.11 12.27 20.17
C GLY A 358 -14.15 13.68 20.76
N ASP A 359 -13.06 14.44 20.61
CA ASP A 359 -13.07 15.86 20.96
C ASP A 359 -14.01 16.58 20.00
N LEU A 360 -14.93 17.40 20.53
CA LEU A 360 -15.76 18.30 19.72
C LEU A 360 -14.85 19.35 19.09
N VAL A 361 -14.27 19.03 17.94
CA VAL A 361 -13.57 20.03 17.16
C VAL A 361 -14.64 20.88 16.49
N ALA A 362 -14.91 22.05 17.06
CA ALA A 362 -15.56 23.11 16.32
C ALA A 362 -14.76 23.29 15.03
N SER A 363 -15.39 23.04 13.86
CA SER A 363 -14.76 23.21 12.56
C SER A 363 -13.97 24.52 12.57
N PRO A 364 -12.63 24.48 12.53
CA PRO A 364 -11.90 25.69 12.25
C PRO A 364 -12.30 26.02 10.82
N ASP A 365 -12.93 27.17 10.61
CA ASP A 365 -12.87 27.83 9.31
C ASP A 365 -11.38 27.97 9.00
N PHE A 366 -10.80 26.97 8.35
CA PHE A 366 -9.49 27.11 7.76
C PHE A 366 -9.69 28.13 6.64
N PRO A 367 -9.03 29.30 6.72
CA PRO A 367 -9.02 30.15 5.55
C PRO A 367 -8.35 29.34 4.46
N LEU A 368 -9.12 28.93 3.45
CA LEU A 368 -8.56 28.57 2.16
C LEU A 368 -7.66 29.74 1.79
N LYS A 369 -6.34 29.53 1.88
CA LYS A 369 -5.35 30.54 1.52
C LYS A 369 -5.49 30.74 0.01
N ASN A 370 -6.42 31.61 -0.38
CA ASN A 370 -6.59 32.04 -1.75
C ASN A 370 -5.27 32.65 -2.16
N ARG A 371 -4.65 32.08 -3.18
CA ARG A 371 -3.27 32.42 -3.59
C ARG A 371 -3.15 33.83 -4.17
N ASP A 372 -4.25 34.57 -4.32
CA ASP A 372 -4.29 35.80 -5.10
C ASP A 372 -4.73 37.07 -4.35
N THR A 373 -5.07 37.03 -3.05
CA THR A 373 -5.42 38.27 -2.31
C THR A 373 -4.98 38.18 -0.85
N GLY A 374 -3.84 38.80 -0.52
CA GLY A 374 -3.25 38.81 0.82
C GLY A 374 -4.02 39.64 1.87
N LEU A 375 -5.28 39.35 2.12
CA LEU A 375 -6.08 40.00 3.16
C LEU A 375 -6.81 38.97 4.03
N SER A 376 -6.49 38.96 5.33
CA SER A 376 -7.21 38.23 6.37
C SER A 376 -8.48 38.99 6.76
N VAL A 377 -9.66 38.44 6.48
CA VAL A 377 -10.92 39.00 6.99
C VAL A 377 -11.19 38.38 8.36
N GLN A 378 -10.88 39.14 9.40
CA GLN A 378 -11.28 38.86 10.78
C GLN A 378 -12.67 39.46 11.01
N GLY A 379 -13.65 38.62 11.36
CA GLY A 379 -14.85 39.06 12.06
C GLY A 379 -16.17 38.86 11.31
N MET A 380 -16.91 37.81 11.68
CA MET A 380 -18.32 37.96 12.06
C MET A 380 -18.77 36.72 12.85
N ARG A 381 -19.08 36.94 14.14
CA ARG A 381 -19.84 36.01 14.98
C ARG A 381 -21.30 36.04 14.55
N GLY A 382 -21.92 34.87 14.36
CA GLY A 382 -23.37 34.73 14.46
C GLY A 382 -23.98 33.71 13.51
N ALA A 383 -24.85 32.87 14.08
CA ALA A 383 -25.89 32.04 13.46
C ALA A 383 -25.55 30.57 13.12
N SER A 384 -25.96 29.71 14.06
CA SER A 384 -26.96 28.64 13.85
C SER A 384 -26.57 27.35 13.13
N ALA A 385 -26.47 26.29 13.95
CA ALA A 385 -27.29 25.06 13.95
C ALA A 385 -27.44 24.17 12.69
N VAL A 386 -27.74 22.89 12.99
CA VAL A 386 -28.29 21.81 12.15
C VAL A 386 -27.20 21.01 11.37
N TYR A 387 -26.92 19.73 11.65
CA TYR A 387 -27.78 18.55 11.45
C TYR A 387 -27.23 17.29 12.16
N MET A 388 -28.17 16.44 12.58
CA MET A 388 -28.05 15.04 13.00
C MET A 388 -27.47 14.14 11.91
#